data_AF-A0A1G0M492-F1
#
_entry.id   AF-A0A1G0M492-F1
#
_cell.length_a   1.000
_cell.length_b   1.000
_cell.length_c   1.000
_cell.angle_alpha   90.00
_cell.angle_beta   90.00
_cell.angle_gamma   90.00
#
_symmetry.space_group_name_H-M   'P 1'
#
loop_
_entity.id
_entity.type
_entity.pdbx_description
1 polymer ?
#
loop_
_entity_poly.entity_id
_entity_poly.type
_entity_poly.pdbx_seq_one_letter_code
_entity_poly.pdbx_strand_id
1 'polypeptide(L)'
;MQTDTLQTKPEPQPTDTPNPISDEAAPQQQTEPVDAAPLPTASAGKAVVESKTEETGQHMIFKSVADRFKTYMGDKSLTIMTALFSKEVSKFIHQEPAVVISDGKSRVRIVVDLPASNATSPNFAMDNATVLSVKKDGKDNRRWIIEAIPEVHAWKATLNIIAGVDSFEFPLTVAPPLGNALKPDQTGWNALMKEAASSQKLLYDFNNDGVHDYIDEFIFLANHLARK
;
A
#
# COMPACT_ATOMS: atom_id res chain seq x y z
N MET A 1 -31.32 16.25 57.60
CA MET A 1 -31.08 17.70 57.67
C MET A 1 -30.27 18.02 56.41
N GLN A 2 -30.96 18.31 55.29
CA GLN A 2 -31.25 19.67 54.80
C GLN A 2 -29.96 20.40 54.39
N THR A 3 -29.75 20.99 53.21
CA THR A 3 -30.38 21.12 51.87
C THR A 3 -29.57 22.24 51.19
N ASP A 4 -29.40 22.16 49.86
CA ASP A 4 -29.31 23.28 48.90
C ASP A 4 -28.16 24.33 49.07
N THR A 5 -27.68 25.05 48.05
CA THR A 5 -28.29 25.43 46.76
C THR A 5 -27.21 25.82 45.72
N LEU A 6 -27.60 25.64 44.45
CA LEU A 6 -27.06 26.24 43.22
C LEU A 6 -26.97 27.78 43.25
N GLN A 7 -26.09 28.36 42.42
CA GLN A 7 -26.26 29.64 41.71
C GLN A 7 -25.22 29.71 40.56
N THR A 8 -25.56 29.42 39.29
CA THR A 8 -26.12 30.28 38.23
C THR A 8 -25.18 31.37 37.65
N LYS A 9 -24.88 31.17 36.36
CA LYS A 9 -24.46 32.09 35.29
C LYS A 9 -25.13 33.49 35.36
N PRO A 10 -24.47 34.55 34.85
CA PRO A 10 -24.97 35.15 33.61
C PRO A 10 -23.85 35.48 32.60
N GLU A 11 -24.13 35.15 31.35
CA GLU A 11 -23.53 35.73 30.15
C GLU A 11 -24.21 37.08 29.89
N PRO A 12 -23.53 38.00 29.20
CA PRO A 12 -24.20 38.60 28.07
C PRO A 12 -23.26 38.81 26.86
N GLN A 13 -23.61 38.19 25.74
CA GLN A 13 -23.65 38.86 24.43
C GLN A 13 -25.14 39.18 24.17
N PRO A 14 -25.51 40.25 23.43
CA PRO A 14 -25.34 40.19 21.97
C PRO A 14 -25.20 41.54 21.20
N THR A 15 -24.84 41.37 19.92
CA THR A 15 -25.24 42.13 18.71
C THR A 15 -24.86 43.60 18.51
N ASP A 16 -24.15 43.87 17.40
CA ASP A 16 -24.74 44.62 16.27
C ASP A 16 -23.85 44.55 14.99
N THR A 17 -24.42 44.01 13.92
CA THR A 17 -24.14 44.29 12.48
C THR A 17 -25.29 45.21 11.99
N PRO A 18 -25.28 45.99 10.87
CA PRO A 18 -24.44 45.93 9.64
C PRO A 18 -24.07 47.28 8.92
N ASN A 19 -23.10 47.24 7.98
CA ASN A 19 -22.88 47.98 6.69
C ASN A 19 -23.11 49.53 6.54
N PRO A 20 -22.37 50.26 5.66
CA PRO A 20 -22.55 50.14 4.21
C PRO A 20 -21.33 50.39 3.28
N ILE A 21 -21.62 50.07 2.01
CA ILE A 21 -20.89 50.15 0.73
C ILE A 21 -20.52 51.61 0.38
N SER A 22 -19.41 51.86 -0.33
CA SER A 22 -19.39 52.77 -1.48
C SER A 22 -18.07 52.74 -2.27
N ASP A 23 -18.25 52.80 -3.58
CA ASP A 23 -17.30 52.76 -4.70
C ASP A 23 -16.22 53.86 -4.72
N GLU A 24 -15.06 53.56 -5.28
CA GLU A 24 -14.36 54.55 -6.11
C GLU A 24 -13.68 53.89 -7.31
N ALA A 25 -14.14 54.29 -8.50
CA ALA A 25 -13.65 53.90 -9.80
C ALA A 25 -12.44 54.74 -10.25
N ALA A 26 -11.70 54.19 -11.21
CA ALA A 26 -10.47 54.67 -11.83
C ALA A 26 -10.46 56.12 -12.37
N PRO A 27 -9.28 56.60 -12.78
CA PRO A 27 -9.16 57.37 -14.01
C PRO A 27 -8.66 56.49 -15.17
N GLN A 28 -9.53 56.36 -16.18
CA GLN A 28 -9.21 55.92 -17.53
C GLN A 28 -8.27 56.96 -18.19
N GLN A 29 -7.22 56.50 -18.88
CA GLN A 29 -6.66 57.25 -20.00
C GLN A 29 -7.03 56.55 -21.30
N GLN A 30 -7.89 57.23 -22.02
CA GLN A 30 -8.37 56.94 -23.37
C GLN A 30 -7.39 57.61 -24.33
N THR A 31 -6.78 56.85 -25.24
CA THR A 31 -6.28 57.39 -26.51
C THR A 31 -6.85 56.55 -27.63
N GLU A 32 -7.64 57.22 -28.46
CA GLU A 32 -8.35 56.72 -29.64
C GLU A 32 -7.42 56.31 -30.80
N PRO A 33 -7.95 55.64 -31.84
CA PRO A 33 -7.23 54.68 -32.67
C PRO A 33 -6.68 55.31 -33.96
N VAL A 34 -5.52 54.82 -34.45
CA VAL A 34 -5.03 55.15 -35.79
C VAL A 34 -4.47 53.92 -36.50
N ASP A 35 -5.13 53.64 -37.61
CA ASP A 35 -4.76 52.93 -38.83
C ASP A 35 -4.42 51.44 -38.87
N ALA A 36 -5.03 50.83 -39.89
CA ALA A 36 -4.86 49.47 -40.32
C ALA A 36 -3.74 49.34 -41.37
N ALA A 37 -3.16 48.14 -41.37
CA ALA A 37 -2.38 47.44 -42.42
C ALA A 37 -0.85 47.50 -42.34
N PRO A 38 -0.13 46.48 -42.84
CA PRO A 38 -0.49 45.07 -43.09
C PRO A 38 0.37 44.07 -42.27
N LEU A 39 -0.12 42.83 -42.14
CA LEU A 39 0.63 41.71 -41.54
C LEU A 39 2.01 41.52 -42.20
N PRO A 40 3.10 41.36 -41.43
CA PRO A 40 4.32 40.77 -41.97
C PRO A 40 4.14 39.24 -42.07
N THR A 41 4.32 38.79 -43.29
CA THR A 41 4.37 37.42 -43.79
C THR A 41 5.19 36.49 -42.90
N ALA A 42 4.68 35.28 -42.71
CA ALA A 42 5.30 34.18 -42.01
C ALA A 42 6.77 33.98 -42.43
N SER A 43 7.70 34.24 -41.50
CA SER A 43 9.03 33.64 -41.55
C SER A 43 8.91 32.24 -40.98
N ALA A 44 9.08 31.25 -41.86
CA ALA A 44 9.12 29.84 -41.50
C ALA A 44 10.37 29.56 -40.65
N GLY A 45 10.29 29.87 -39.36
CA GLY A 45 11.13 29.23 -38.35
C GLY A 45 10.70 27.77 -38.28
N LYS A 46 11.57 26.86 -38.72
CA LYS A 46 11.43 25.43 -38.44
C LYS A 46 11.26 25.27 -36.94
N ALA A 47 10.03 25.05 -36.49
CA ALA A 47 9.78 24.44 -35.20
C ALA A 47 10.41 23.05 -35.28
N VAL A 48 11.58 22.89 -34.66
CA VAL A 48 12.02 21.56 -34.25
C VAL A 48 11.00 21.15 -33.22
N VAL A 49 10.01 20.36 -33.66
CA VAL A 49 9.21 19.56 -32.75
C VAL A 49 10.24 18.63 -32.10
N GLU A 50 10.65 18.96 -30.88
CA GLU A 50 11.21 17.94 -29.99
C GLU A 50 10.11 16.91 -29.84
N SER A 51 10.19 15.88 -30.67
CA SER A 51 9.48 14.64 -30.48
C SER A 51 9.95 14.11 -29.14
N LYS A 52 9.26 14.49 -28.06
CA LYS A 52 9.37 13.86 -26.76
C LYS A 52 8.94 12.42 -27.01
N THR A 53 9.93 11.55 -27.24
CA THR A 53 9.70 10.12 -27.24
C THR A 53 9.10 9.82 -25.87
N GLU A 54 7.81 9.49 -25.84
CA GLU A 54 7.18 8.98 -24.63
C GLU A 54 7.90 7.68 -24.30
N GLU A 55 8.81 7.72 -23.33
CA GLU A 55 9.41 6.53 -22.77
C GLU A 55 8.29 5.71 -22.12
N THR A 56 7.86 4.64 -22.82
CA THR A 56 6.90 3.69 -22.27
C THR A 56 7.59 2.86 -21.20
N GLY A 57 7.32 3.18 -19.93
CA GLY A 57 7.82 2.39 -18.80
C GLY A 57 7.10 1.05 -18.65
N GLN A 58 7.71 0.15 -17.89
CA GLN A 58 7.14 -1.14 -17.52
C GLN A 58 6.26 -0.98 -16.26
N HIS A 59 5.09 -1.63 -16.27
CA HIS A 59 4.29 -1.83 -15.05
C HIS A 59 4.26 -3.33 -14.74
N MET A 60 4.81 -3.70 -13.58
CA MET A 60 4.94 -5.10 -13.18
C MET A 60 4.23 -5.37 -11.86
N ILE A 61 3.23 -6.27 -11.91
CA ILE A 61 2.52 -6.75 -10.73
C ILE A 61 2.97 -8.18 -10.43
N PHE A 62 3.60 -8.37 -9.27
CA PHE A 62 4.08 -9.68 -8.84
C PHE A 62 2.94 -10.52 -8.26
N LYS A 63 2.94 -11.83 -8.55
CA LYS A 63 1.99 -12.77 -7.95
C LYS A 63 2.39 -13.10 -6.51
N SER A 64 1.44 -13.01 -5.61
CA SER A 64 1.62 -13.28 -4.18
C SER A 64 1.83 -14.77 -3.92
N VAL A 65 2.29 -15.11 -2.71
CA VAL A 65 2.28 -16.49 -2.25
C VAL A 65 0.84 -17.01 -2.16
N ALA A 66 -0.12 -16.21 -1.69
CA ALA A 66 -1.54 -16.58 -1.62
C ALA A 66 -2.15 -16.92 -2.99
N ASP A 67 -1.70 -16.29 -4.08
CA ASP A 67 -2.14 -16.67 -5.44
C ASP A 67 -1.75 -18.12 -5.81
N ARG A 68 -0.68 -18.64 -5.22
CA ARG A 68 -0.26 -20.04 -5.42
C ARG A 68 -1.22 -20.99 -4.72
N PHE A 69 -1.71 -20.63 -3.54
CA PHE A 69 -2.74 -21.37 -2.81
C PHE A 69 -4.05 -21.42 -3.61
N LYS A 70 -4.47 -20.28 -4.16
CA LYS A 70 -5.69 -20.17 -4.98
C LYS A 70 -5.70 -21.11 -6.19
N THR A 71 -4.54 -21.30 -6.81
CA THR A 71 -4.40 -22.06 -8.05
C THR A 71 -3.96 -23.51 -7.84
N TYR A 72 -3.66 -23.89 -6.60
CA TYR A 72 -3.17 -25.23 -6.27
C TYR A 72 -4.32 -26.25 -6.22
N MET A 73 -4.21 -27.32 -7.01
CA MET A 73 -5.24 -28.36 -7.17
C MET A 73 -4.76 -29.77 -6.76
N GLY A 74 -3.59 -29.87 -6.14
CA GLY A 74 -3.00 -31.15 -5.73
C GLY A 74 -3.35 -31.56 -4.28
N ASP A 75 -2.57 -32.49 -3.74
CA ASP A 75 -2.69 -32.95 -2.36
C ASP A 75 -2.40 -31.82 -1.36
N LYS A 76 -3.32 -31.60 -0.42
CA LYS A 76 -3.25 -30.53 0.58
C LYS A 76 -2.63 -31.01 1.91
N SER A 77 -1.59 -31.84 1.88
CA SER A 77 -0.82 -32.12 3.10
C SER A 77 -0.01 -30.91 3.55
N LEU A 78 0.23 -30.81 4.88
CA LEU A 78 0.96 -29.71 5.50
C LEU A 78 2.29 -29.44 4.79
N THR A 79 3.07 -30.49 4.52
CA THR A 79 4.39 -30.40 3.86
C THR A 79 4.28 -29.79 2.46
N ILE A 80 3.33 -30.26 1.65
CA ILE A 80 3.17 -29.80 0.27
C ILE A 80 2.71 -28.34 0.24
N MET A 81 1.74 -28.00 1.07
CA MET A 81 1.21 -26.63 1.12
C MET A 81 2.25 -25.65 1.69
N THR A 82 3.06 -26.08 2.67
CA THR A 82 4.20 -25.30 3.15
C THR A 82 5.21 -25.02 2.03
N ALA A 83 5.43 -25.97 1.11
CA ALA A 83 6.38 -25.80 0.01
C ALA A 83 5.97 -24.69 -0.97
N LEU A 84 4.70 -24.27 -0.99
CA LEU A 84 4.23 -23.16 -1.83
C LEU A 84 4.89 -21.81 -1.46
N PHE A 85 5.43 -21.68 -0.24
CA PHE A 85 6.20 -20.52 0.21
C PHE A 85 7.64 -20.51 -0.31
N SER A 86 8.20 -21.64 -0.74
CA SER A 86 9.64 -21.78 -1.03
C SER A 86 10.10 -21.04 -2.29
N LYS A 87 9.20 -20.83 -3.25
CA LYS A 87 9.54 -20.16 -4.51
C LYS A 87 9.62 -18.63 -4.29
N GLU A 88 10.70 -18.02 -4.77
CA GLU A 88 10.85 -16.57 -4.73
C GLU A 88 9.72 -15.86 -5.51
N VAL A 89 9.26 -14.71 -5.00
CA VAL A 89 8.25 -13.88 -5.67
C VAL A 89 8.89 -13.02 -6.75
N SER A 90 10.10 -12.50 -6.50
CA SER A 90 10.89 -11.69 -7.42
C SER A 90 12.36 -12.07 -7.34
N LYS A 91 13.11 -11.84 -8.42
CA LYS A 91 14.57 -12.00 -8.45
C LYS A 91 15.31 -10.83 -7.81
N PHE A 92 14.65 -9.67 -7.70
CA PHE A 92 15.29 -8.41 -7.33
C PHE A 92 14.59 -7.67 -6.18
N ILE A 93 13.47 -8.21 -5.68
CA ILE A 93 12.81 -7.72 -4.48
C ILE A 93 12.67 -8.90 -3.51
N HIS A 94 13.23 -8.74 -2.32
CA HIS A 94 13.34 -9.81 -1.32
C HIS A 94 12.82 -9.32 0.03
N GLN A 95 12.11 -10.19 0.73
CA GLN A 95 11.58 -9.95 2.06
C GLN A 95 12.31 -10.80 3.09
N GLU A 96 12.67 -10.20 4.23
CA GLU A 96 13.26 -10.88 5.38
C GLU A 96 12.58 -10.39 6.68
N PRO A 97 12.00 -11.27 7.51
CA PRO A 97 11.84 -12.70 7.30
C PRO A 97 10.92 -13.03 6.11
N ALA A 98 11.03 -14.24 5.56
CA ALA A 98 10.23 -14.69 4.41
C ALA A 98 8.71 -14.65 4.67
N VAL A 99 8.32 -14.77 5.94
CA VAL A 99 6.95 -14.58 6.42
C VAL A 99 7.00 -13.71 7.67
N VAL A 100 6.14 -12.69 7.75
CA VAL A 100 6.02 -11.85 8.95
C VAL A 100 4.59 -11.92 9.50
N ILE A 101 4.46 -11.95 10.83
CA ILE A 101 3.15 -11.90 11.49
C ILE A 101 2.74 -10.44 11.67
N SER A 102 1.52 -10.10 11.27
CA SER A 102 0.97 -8.75 11.33
C SER A 102 0.36 -8.44 12.71
N ASP A 103 1.21 -8.50 13.74
CA ASP A 103 0.86 -8.20 15.14
C ASP A 103 1.00 -6.71 15.51
N GLY A 104 1.30 -5.85 14.53
CA GLY A 104 1.57 -4.42 14.69
C GLY A 104 2.92 -4.08 15.34
N LYS A 105 3.80 -5.07 15.51
CA LYS A 105 5.11 -4.89 16.18
C LYS A 105 6.26 -5.51 15.39
N SER A 106 6.00 -6.65 14.78
CA SER A 106 6.95 -7.41 13.98
C SER A 106 7.37 -6.59 12.77
N ARG A 107 8.69 -6.46 12.61
CA ARG A 107 9.29 -5.69 11.52
C ARG A 107 9.59 -6.60 10.36
N VAL A 108 9.45 -6.05 9.17
CA VAL A 108 9.87 -6.68 7.92
C VAL A 108 10.90 -5.79 7.24
N ARG A 109 11.97 -6.42 6.77
CA ARG A 109 13.01 -5.81 5.94
C ARG A 109 12.78 -6.22 4.51
N ILE A 110 12.68 -5.25 3.60
CA ILE A 110 12.59 -5.46 2.17
C ILE A 110 13.85 -4.93 1.51
N VAL A 111 14.51 -5.77 0.72
CA VAL A 111 15.64 -5.40 -0.11
C VAL A 111 15.17 -5.29 -1.54
N VAL A 112 15.36 -4.13 -2.15
CA VAL A 112 15.03 -3.85 -3.54
C VAL A 112 16.33 -3.57 -4.28
N ASP A 113 16.65 -4.34 -5.32
CA ASP A 113 17.80 -4.12 -6.21
C ASP A 113 17.29 -3.78 -7.61
N LEU A 114 16.99 -2.50 -7.85
CA LEU A 114 16.43 -2.08 -9.13
C LEU A 114 17.51 -2.11 -10.24
N PRO A 115 17.13 -2.46 -11.48
CA PRO A 115 18.02 -2.32 -12.63
C PRO A 115 18.57 -0.90 -12.77
N ALA A 116 19.80 -0.77 -13.26
CA ALA A 116 20.57 0.48 -13.31
C ALA A 116 19.98 1.59 -14.22
N SER A 117 18.93 1.30 -14.98
CA SER A 117 18.35 2.23 -15.97
C SER A 117 17.67 3.45 -15.37
N ASN A 118 17.44 3.45 -14.06
CA ASN A 118 16.60 4.46 -13.42
C ASN A 118 17.49 5.62 -12.95
N ALA A 119 17.61 6.66 -13.78
CA ALA A 119 18.38 7.88 -13.49
C ALA A 119 17.84 8.67 -12.27
N THR A 120 16.66 8.30 -11.77
CA THR A 120 15.94 8.97 -10.68
C THR A 120 15.88 8.08 -9.44
N SER A 121 15.94 8.70 -8.25
CA SER A 121 15.69 7.96 -7.00
C SER A 121 14.25 7.44 -6.97
N PRO A 122 14.02 6.15 -6.67
CA PRO A 122 12.68 5.58 -6.63
C PRO A 122 11.85 6.17 -5.48
N ASN A 123 10.54 6.20 -5.69
CA ASN A 123 9.54 6.44 -4.66
C ASN A 123 8.99 5.09 -4.17
N PHE A 124 8.78 4.97 -2.86
CA PHE A 124 8.27 3.78 -2.21
C PHE A 124 7.01 4.15 -1.42
N ALA A 125 5.93 3.42 -1.66
CA ALA A 125 4.69 3.50 -0.90
C ALA A 125 4.28 2.10 -0.44
N MET A 126 3.54 2.01 0.66
CA MET A 126 3.02 0.74 1.16
C MET A 126 1.51 0.80 1.40
N ASP A 127 0.84 -0.29 1.03
CA ASP A 127 -0.54 -0.56 1.41
C ASP A 127 -0.56 -1.56 2.57
N ASN A 128 -1.38 -1.30 3.59
CA ASN A 128 -1.53 -2.11 4.81
C ASN A 128 -0.22 -2.35 5.59
N ALA A 129 0.70 -1.38 5.54
CA ALA A 129 1.92 -1.39 6.33
C ALA A 129 2.45 0.03 6.53
N THR A 130 3.09 0.28 7.67
CA THR A 130 3.76 1.54 7.98
C THR A 130 5.25 1.43 7.69
N VAL A 131 5.77 2.29 6.82
CA VAL A 131 7.22 2.39 6.54
C VAL A 131 7.91 3.06 7.73
N LEU A 132 8.94 2.39 8.26
CA LEU A 132 9.79 2.91 9.34
C LEU A 132 11.03 3.61 8.81
N SER A 133 11.67 3.03 7.80
CA SER A 133 12.88 3.60 7.22
C SER A 133 13.05 3.19 5.76
N VAL A 134 13.67 4.07 4.99
CA VAL A 134 14.13 3.81 3.61
C VAL A 134 15.57 4.24 3.54
N LYS A 135 16.46 3.29 3.25
CA LYS A 135 17.90 3.53 3.18
C LYS A 135 18.45 2.98 1.89
N LYS A 136 19.43 3.69 1.36
CA LYS A 136 20.23 3.22 0.23
C LYS A 136 21.34 2.32 0.74
N ASP A 137 21.56 1.19 0.08
CA ASP A 137 22.61 0.23 0.43
C ASP A 137 23.70 0.20 -0.65
N GLY A 138 24.91 0.64 -0.29
CA GLY A 138 26.05 0.71 -1.20
C GLY A 138 26.11 1.99 -2.06
N LYS A 139 27.13 2.02 -2.93
CA LYS A 139 27.48 3.20 -3.74
C LYS A 139 26.77 3.27 -5.10
N ASP A 140 26.31 2.13 -5.61
CA ASP A 140 25.89 1.99 -7.02
C ASP A 140 24.42 2.37 -7.29
N ASN A 141 23.77 3.08 -6.37
CA ASN A 141 22.41 3.62 -6.48
C ASN A 141 21.24 2.66 -6.75
N ARG A 142 21.50 1.36 -6.88
CA ARG A 142 20.51 0.35 -7.28
C ARG A 142 19.80 -0.32 -6.12
N ARG A 143 20.49 -0.44 -4.97
CA ARG A 143 20.00 -1.22 -3.83
C ARG A 143 19.42 -0.33 -2.75
N TRP A 144 18.23 -0.68 -2.31
CA TRP A 144 17.46 -0.01 -1.27
C TRP A 144 17.02 -1.03 -0.21
N ILE A 145 17.06 -0.61 1.05
CA ILE A 145 16.56 -1.34 2.20
C ILE A 145 15.39 -0.54 2.76
N ILE A 146 14.21 -1.14 2.74
CA ILE A 146 13.00 -0.61 3.37
C ILE A 146 12.73 -1.43 4.63
N GLU A 147 12.47 -0.77 5.74
CA GLU A 147 11.95 -1.40 6.96
C GLU A 147 10.52 -0.94 7.17
N ALA A 148 9.62 -1.87 7.49
CA ALA A 148 8.21 -1.58 7.70
C ALA A 148 7.61 -2.47 8.80
N ILE A 149 6.42 -2.08 9.28
CA ILE A 149 5.56 -2.87 10.17
C ILE A 149 4.20 -3.06 9.47
N PRO A 150 3.77 -4.29 9.18
CA PRO A 150 2.42 -4.54 8.66
C PRO A 150 1.34 -4.06 9.63
N GLU A 151 0.21 -3.59 9.10
CA GLU A 151 -0.95 -3.23 9.91
C GLU A 151 -1.49 -4.43 10.68
N VAL A 152 -2.02 -4.20 11.88
CA VAL A 152 -2.53 -5.27 12.74
C VAL A 152 -3.61 -6.06 12.00
N HIS A 153 -3.50 -7.38 12.02
CA HIS A 153 -4.41 -8.32 11.37
C HIS A 153 -4.39 -8.32 9.83
N ALA A 154 -3.44 -7.64 9.18
CA ALA A 154 -3.30 -7.70 7.73
C ALA A 154 -2.85 -9.10 7.26
N TRP A 155 -3.55 -9.67 6.28
CA TRP A 155 -3.10 -10.86 5.52
C TRP A 155 -2.58 -10.49 4.12
N LYS A 156 -2.70 -9.22 3.74
CA LYS A 156 -2.19 -8.64 2.50
C LYS A 156 -1.54 -7.30 2.79
N ALA A 157 -0.33 -7.09 2.30
CA ALA A 157 0.34 -5.81 2.25
C ALA A 157 1.16 -5.72 0.96
N THR A 158 1.30 -4.53 0.38
CA THR A 158 1.95 -4.34 -0.92
C THR A 158 2.99 -3.22 -0.82
N LEU A 159 4.17 -3.46 -1.39
CA LEU A 159 5.15 -2.42 -1.67
C LEU A 159 4.97 -1.93 -3.11
N ASN A 160 4.62 -0.67 -3.25
CA ASN A 160 4.51 0.04 -4.52
C ASN A 160 5.80 0.83 -4.77
N ILE A 161 6.42 0.62 -5.92
CA ILE A 161 7.69 1.25 -6.30
C ILE A 161 7.50 2.00 -7.59
N ILE A 162 7.86 3.28 -7.63
CA ILE A 162 7.91 4.08 -8.85
C ILE A 162 9.36 4.50 -9.08
N ALA A 163 9.94 4.12 -10.21
CA ALA A 163 11.35 4.38 -10.52
C ALA A 163 11.47 4.93 -11.95
N GLY A 164 11.44 6.27 -12.06
CA GLY A 164 11.34 6.92 -13.38
C GLY A 164 9.97 6.63 -14.01
N VAL A 165 9.97 6.00 -15.18
CA VAL A 165 8.75 5.58 -15.90
C VAL A 165 8.28 4.18 -15.49
N ASP A 166 9.12 3.39 -14.81
CA ASP A 166 8.77 2.03 -14.39
C ASP A 166 8.01 2.03 -13.05
N SER A 167 7.08 1.08 -12.91
CA SER A 167 6.33 0.85 -11.68
C SER A 167 6.23 -0.64 -11.33
N PHE A 168 6.33 -0.95 -10.04
CA PHE A 168 6.31 -2.31 -9.52
C PHE A 168 5.36 -2.42 -8.32
N GLU A 169 4.55 -3.48 -8.30
CA GLU A 169 3.68 -3.83 -7.16
C GLU A 169 4.14 -5.19 -6.60
N PHE A 170 4.84 -5.14 -5.48
CA PHE A 170 5.40 -6.33 -4.82
C PHE A 170 4.56 -6.73 -3.60
N PRO A 171 3.93 -7.91 -3.60
CA PRO A 171 3.17 -8.39 -2.44
C PRO A 171 4.10 -8.88 -1.34
N LEU A 172 3.94 -8.33 -0.15
CA LEU A 172 4.58 -8.84 1.06
C LEU A 172 3.91 -10.14 1.48
N THR A 173 4.68 -11.06 2.07
CA THR A 173 4.15 -12.28 2.68
C THR A 173 3.91 -12.03 4.16
N VAL A 174 2.67 -11.65 4.47
CA VAL A 174 2.21 -11.26 5.81
C VAL A 174 1.00 -12.11 6.22
N ALA A 175 0.82 -12.37 7.50
CA ALA A 175 -0.38 -13.04 8.00
C ALA A 175 -0.78 -12.56 9.41
N PRO A 176 -2.09 -12.46 9.71
CA PRO A 176 -2.56 -12.20 11.06
C PRO A 176 -2.16 -13.35 12.00
N PRO A 177 -2.01 -13.08 13.31
CA PRO A 177 -1.84 -14.14 14.29
C PRO A 177 -3.08 -15.03 14.37
N LEU A 178 -2.91 -16.37 14.43
CA LEU A 178 -4.03 -17.33 14.57
C LEU A 178 -4.81 -17.23 15.89
N GLY A 179 -4.31 -16.47 16.87
CA GLY A 179 -4.81 -16.50 18.24
C GLY A 179 -4.59 -17.86 18.92
N ASN A 180 -5.46 -18.20 19.87
CA ASN A 180 -5.37 -19.43 20.67
C ASN A 180 -6.25 -20.58 20.14
N ALA A 181 -7.00 -20.34 19.06
CA ALA A 181 -7.98 -21.30 18.55
C ALA A 181 -7.33 -22.56 17.96
N LEU A 182 -6.13 -22.41 17.38
CA LEU A 182 -5.46 -23.49 16.68
C LEU A 182 -3.95 -23.42 16.83
N LYS A 183 -3.31 -24.57 17.06
CA LYS A 183 -1.85 -24.66 17.04
C LYS A 183 -1.37 -24.77 15.59
N PRO A 184 -0.39 -23.98 15.15
CA PRO A 184 0.13 -24.06 13.79
C PRO A 184 1.10 -25.24 13.62
N ASP A 185 0.57 -26.45 13.74
CA ASP A 185 1.28 -27.73 13.61
C ASP A 185 0.45 -28.74 12.79
N GLN A 186 0.92 -29.98 12.71
CA GLN A 186 0.20 -31.05 11.98
C GLN A 186 -1.19 -31.33 12.55
N THR A 187 -1.36 -31.24 13.87
CA THR A 187 -2.66 -31.46 14.52
C THR A 187 -3.63 -30.33 14.15
N GLY A 188 -3.17 -29.08 14.18
CA GLY A 188 -3.97 -27.95 13.73
C GLY A 188 -4.34 -28.02 12.26
N TRP A 189 -3.40 -28.40 11.39
CA TRP A 189 -3.67 -28.55 9.95
C TRP A 189 -4.77 -29.57 9.69
N ASN A 190 -4.70 -30.73 10.34
CA ASN A 190 -5.73 -31.76 10.20
C ASN A 190 -7.10 -31.28 10.69
N ALA A 191 -7.14 -30.45 11.73
CA ALA A 191 -8.37 -29.87 12.24
C ALA A 191 -8.96 -28.83 11.28
N LEU A 192 -8.12 -27.97 10.68
CA LEU A 192 -8.51 -27.01 9.64
C LEU A 192 -9.16 -27.74 8.45
N MET A 193 -8.45 -28.74 7.89
CA MET A 193 -8.93 -29.48 6.72
C MET A 193 -10.20 -30.30 6.99
N LYS A 194 -10.39 -30.79 8.23
CA LYS A 194 -11.60 -31.53 8.62
C LYS A 194 -12.82 -30.62 8.69
N GLU A 195 -12.64 -29.39 9.17
CA GLU A 195 -13.72 -28.42 9.28
C GLU A 195 -14.14 -27.88 7.92
N ALA A 196 -13.20 -27.64 7.00
CA ALA A 196 -13.49 -27.33 5.60
C ALA A 196 -14.40 -28.36 4.90
N ALA A 197 -14.34 -29.62 5.33
CA ALA A 197 -15.19 -30.70 4.83
C ALA A 197 -16.58 -30.76 5.50
N SER A 198 -16.84 -29.93 6.52
CA SER A 198 -18.08 -29.94 7.32
C SER A 198 -18.97 -28.74 6.98
N SER A 199 -20.29 -28.94 6.94
CA SER A 199 -21.28 -27.87 6.69
C SER A 199 -21.70 -27.12 7.97
N GLN A 200 -20.91 -27.21 9.04
CA GLN A 200 -21.21 -26.57 10.33
C GLN A 200 -20.60 -25.16 10.41
N LYS A 201 -20.85 -24.45 11.51
CA LYS A 201 -20.32 -23.10 11.78
C LYS A 201 -18.82 -23.02 11.46
N LEU A 202 -18.43 -21.99 10.71
CA LEU A 202 -17.05 -21.69 10.38
C LEU A 202 -16.26 -21.41 11.67
N LEU A 203 -15.38 -22.35 12.05
CA LEU A 203 -14.55 -22.24 13.25
C LEU A 203 -13.19 -21.59 12.96
N TYR A 204 -12.72 -21.72 11.72
CA TYR A 204 -11.37 -21.33 11.31
C TYR A 204 -11.42 -20.38 10.12
N ASP A 205 -12.11 -19.26 10.30
CA ASP A 205 -12.10 -18.10 9.41
C ASP A 205 -11.12 -17.08 10.02
N PHE A 206 -9.90 -17.05 9.50
CA PHE A 206 -8.79 -16.26 10.05
C PHE A 206 -8.71 -14.85 9.46
N ASN A 207 -9.30 -14.61 8.29
CA ASN A 207 -9.40 -13.27 7.70
C ASN A 207 -10.74 -12.58 8.01
N ASN A 208 -11.68 -13.28 8.65
CA ASN A 208 -13.04 -12.84 9.01
C ASN A 208 -13.89 -12.44 7.79
N ASP A 209 -13.72 -13.13 6.65
CA ASP A 209 -14.50 -12.85 5.45
C ASP A 209 -15.81 -13.67 5.35
N GLY A 210 -16.04 -14.57 6.31
CA GLY A 210 -17.22 -15.41 6.39
C GLY A 210 -17.18 -16.65 5.49
N VAL A 211 -16.01 -17.01 4.95
CA VAL A 211 -15.78 -18.20 4.14
C VAL A 211 -14.53 -18.92 4.66
N HIS A 212 -14.54 -20.25 4.62
CA HIS A 212 -13.29 -21.00 4.73
C HIS A 212 -12.75 -21.23 3.32
N ASP A 213 -11.61 -20.62 2.99
CA ASP A 213 -10.99 -20.79 1.68
C ASP A 213 -9.45 -20.90 1.74
N TYR A 214 -8.81 -20.74 0.58
CA TYR A 214 -7.36 -20.83 0.44
C TYR A 214 -6.60 -19.74 1.22
N ILE A 215 -7.26 -18.66 1.63
CA ILE A 215 -6.69 -17.61 2.48
C ILE A 215 -6.51 -18.12 3.90
N ASP A 216 -7.45 -18.89 4.45
CA ASP A 216 -7.30 -19.49 5.78
C ASP A 216 -6.16 -20.51 5.81
N GLU A 217 -6.06 -21.32 4.74
CA GLU A 217 -4.95 -22.23 4.53
C GLU A 217 -3.60 -21.48 4.48
N PHE A 218 -3.54 -20.37 3.73
CA PHE A 218 -2.36 -19.51 3.65
C PHE A 218 -1.99 -18.92 5.02
N ILE A 219 -2.96 -18.35 5.75
CA ILE A 219 -2.74 -17.73 7.06
C ILE A 219 -2.24 -18.75 8.07
N PHE A 220 -2.82 -19.96 8.09
CA PHE A 220 -2.39 -21.05 8.95
C PHE A 220 -0.91 -21.40 8.73
N LEU A 221 -0.53 -21.61 7.47
CA LEU A 221 0.82 -22.04 7.11
C LEU A 221 1.85 -20.93 7.26
N ALA A 222 1.47 -19.68 7.02
CA ALA A 222 2.30 -18.53 7.34
C ALA A 222 2.65 -18.50 8.84
N ASN A 223 1.67 -18.77 9.72
CA ASN A 223 1.90 -18.89 11.16
C ASN A 223 2.73 -20.13 11.54
N HIS A 224 2.60 -21.23 10.80
CA HIS A 224 3.47 -22.42 10.97
C HIS A 224 4.93 -22.11 10.64
N LEU A 225 5.16 -21.35 9.57
CA LEU A 225 6.50 -20.97 9.12
C LEU A 225 7.15 -19.90 10.00
N ALA A 226 6.40 -18.90 10.45
CA ALA A 226 6.94 -17.81 11.27
C ALA A 226 7.42 -18.24 12.68
N ARG A 227 7.14 -19.49 13.09
CA ARG A 227 7.52 -20.06 14.39
C ARG A 227 8.73 -21.01 14.33
N LYS A 228 9.24 -21.30 13.14
CA LYS A 228 10.45 -22.12 12.95
C LYS A 228 11.70 -21.25 13.08
#